data_AF-A0A1I3NLK5-F1
#
_entry.id   AF-A0A1I3NLK5-F1
#
_cell.length_a   1.000
_cell.length_b   1.000
_cell.length_c   1.000
_cell.angle_alpha   90.00
_cell.angle_beta   90.00
_cell.angle_gamma   90.00
#
_symmetry.space_group_name_H-M   'P 1'
#
loop_
_entity.id
_entity.type
_entity.pdbx_description
1 polymer ?
#
loop_
_entity_poly.entity_id
_entity_poly.type
_entity_poly.pdbx_seq_one_letter_code
_entity_poly.pdbx_strand_id
1 'polypeptide(L)'
;MKARLIITMALFMGLTTVNAQSLGDFSPKEDRGAMGPRKFPSKDIYIANFSVHYQVYNYRKASTKGGSGMMGGVIGKTQAELAVGLDIPVATIQQITDDAYAQFVSDLKAKGFNVLNGDAAKSIDYYKDYQRHQGLEMSASEAAGFITAYPTDAVFYIQGFDKSGKKKDGIGLGTFQWKSEVERFNTISSQLNDAAIVDVNLYVLYMSGKEIGGKFSGRSSLTANTNLILAADEGMKTRVATNTDNSKWSNKLGLTAPGTKEVLVDCESKIHFVAGKNKIGGSPLGTYVGALKKNLEIEGVIAEEKIQTEVDADYDNWGTETAFGRLYSAENRSAKDAALIKADAGKYQKGVEQAITTFLSHHVSEFQTKFFK
;
A
#
# COMPACT_ATOMS: atom_id res chain seq x y z
N MET A 1 -48.61 57.45 -11.60
CA MET A 1 -47.30 57.90 -11.08
C MET A 1 -46.86 56.98 -9.96
N LYS A 2 -45.71 56.33 -10.16
CA LYS A 2 -44.72 55.85 -9.17
C LYS A 2 -45.22 55.01 -7.98
N ALA A 3 -45.29 53.70 -8.20
CA ALA A 3 -45.01 52.72 -7.15
C ALA A 3 -43.47 52.62 -6.96
N ARG A 4 -43.02 52.75 -5.72
CA ARG A 4 -41.65 52.54 -5.22
C ARG A 4 -41.82 51.95 -3.82
N LEU A 5 -41.44 50.71 -3.57
CA LEU A 5 -40.22 50.22 -2.88
C LEU A 5 -40.71 48.91 -2.18
N ILE A 6 -39.99 47.80 -1.93
CA ILE A 6 -38.64 47.33 -2.23
C ILE A 6 -38.55 45.86 -1.71
N ILE A 7 -37.75 45.03 -2.39
CA ILE A 7 -36.94 43.87 -1.92
C ILE A 7 -37.66 42.71 -1.20
N THR A 8 -37.47 41.46 -1.69
CA THR A 8 -36.62 40.42 -1.06
C THR A 8 -36.72 39.09 -1.83
N MET A 9 -35.57 38.40 -1.91
CA MET A 9 -35.42 36.95 -2.16
C MET A 9 -35.07 36.47 -3.57
N ALA A 10 -33.92 36.92 -4.07
CA ALA A 10 -33.06 36.08 -4.92
C ALA A 10 -31.93 35.52 -4.05
N LEU A 11 -32.26 34.50 -3.24
CA LEU A 11 -31.30 33.79 -2.39
C LEU A 11 -30.68 32.66 -3.22
N PHE A 12 -29.41 32.85 -3.60
CA PHE A 12 -28.39 31.81 -3.76
C PHE A 12 -28.88 30.41 -4.19
N MET A 13 -29.09 30.23 -5.50
CA MET A 13 -28.74 28.95 -6.15
C MET A 13 -27.40 29.14 -6.85
N GLY A 14 -26.37 29.45 -6.05
CA GLY A 14 -25.02 29.13 -6.44
C GLY A 14 -24.94 27.62 -6.49
N LEU A 15 -25.08 27.05 -7.68
CA LEU A 15 -24.69 25.69 -7.98
C LEU A 15 -23.23 25.56 -7.53
N THR A 16 -23.03 25.06 -6.31
CA THR A 16 -21.76 24.46 -5.96
C THR A 16 -21.65 23.26 -6.88
N THR A 17 -20.93 23.42 -7.98
CA THR A 17 -20.26 22.31 -8.64
C THR A 17 -19.36 21.72 -7.57
N VAL A 18 -19.93 20.79 -6.80
CA VAL A 18 -19.14 19.80 -6.08
C VAL A 18 -18.28 19.21 -7.18
N ASN A 19 -16.99 19.56 -7.19
CA ASN A 19 -16.01 18.81 -7.94
C ASN A 19 -16.13 17.39 -7.39
N ALA A 20 -16.94 16.58 -8.08
CA ALA A 20 -16.99 15.16 -7.93
C ALA A 20 -15.61 14.73 -8.39
N GLN A 21 -14.75 14.49 -7.43
CA GLN A 21 -13.53 13.77 -7.67
C GLN A 21 -13.97 12.41 -8.20
N SER A 22 -13.65 12.15 -9.47
CA SER A 22 -14.06 10.92 -10.13
C SER A 22 -13.13 9.81 -9.66
N LEU A 23 -13.73 8.74 -9.16
CA LEU A 23 -13.05 7.46 -9.14
C LEU A 23 -13.16 6.88 -10.54
N GLY A 24 -12.11 6.20 -10.98
CA GLY A 24 -12.15 5.38 -12.19
C GLY A 24 -13.05 4.15 -12.02
N ASP A 25 -12.96 3.22 -12.96
CA ASP A 25 -13.79 2.01 -12.98
C ASP A 25 -13.63 1.14 -11.72
N PHE A 26 -14.65 1.14 -10.86
CA PHE A 26 -14.67 0.28 -9.68
C PHE A 26 -14.95 -1.18 -10.07
N SER A 27 -13.90 -2.01 -9.97
CA SER A 27 -13.92 -3.43 -10.36
C SER A 27 -13.66 -4.35 -9.15
N PRO A 28 -14.64 -4.58 -8.25
CA PRO A 28 -14.45 -5.47 -7.10
C PRO A 28 -14.39 -6.95 -7.51
N LYS A 29 -13.67 -7.75 -6.73
CA LYS A 29 -13.67 -9.21 -6.77
C LYS A 29 -13.85 -9.76 -5.36
N GLU A 30 -14.30 -10.99 -5.26
CA GLU A 30 -14.35 -11.71 -4.00
C GLU A 30 -13.76 -13.10 -4.14
N ASP A 31 -13.16 -13.60 -3.07
CA ASP A 31 -12.79 -14.99 -2.90
C ASP A 31 -13.50 -15.56 -1.66
N ARG A 32 -14.13 -16.73 -1.84
CA ARG A 32 -14.86 -17.45 -0.79
C ARG A 32 -14.10 -18.69 -0.29
N GLY A 33 -12.87 -18.90 -0.76
CA GLY A 33 -12.02 -20.05 -0.45
C GLY A 33 -12.41 -21.33 -1.20
N ALA A 34 -11.49 -22.30 -1.23
CA ALA A 34 -11.59 -23.55 -2.00
C ALA A 34 -12.76 -24.49 -1.63
N MET A 35 -13.47 -24.23 -0.52
CA MET A 35 -14.59 -25.06 -0.06
C MET A 35 -15.97 -24.38 -0.15
N GLY A 36 -16.07 -23.22 -0.80
CA GLY A 36 -17.33 -22.48 -0.97
C GLY A 36 -17.78 -21.69 0.27
N PRO A 37 -18.91 -20.96 0.19
CA PRO A 37 -19.39 -20.07 1.23
C PRO A 37 -19.67 -20.86 2.50
N ARG A 38 -18.79 -20.63 3.45
CA ARG A 38 -18.75 -21.26 4.74
C ARG A 38 -19.52 -20.32 5.72
N LYS A 39 -20.30 -20.89 6.64
CA LYS A 39 -21.32 -20.13 7.42
C LYS A 39 -20.66 -19.15 8.39
N PHE A 40 -21.26 -17.97 8.52
CA PHE A 40 -20.94 -17.02 9.57
C PHE A 40 -22.06 -17.07 10.63
N PRO A 41 -21.81 -17.64 11.82
CA PRO A 41 -22.86 -17.94 12.79
C PRO A 41 -23.24 -16.75 13.70
N SER A 42 -22.36 -15.76 13.85
CA SER A 42 -22.53 -14.62 14.76
C SER A 42 -22.51 -13.29 14.00
N LYS A 43 -23.36 -12.34 14.42
CA LYS A 43 -23.33 -10.94 13.94
C LYS A 43 -22.24 -10.10 14.63
N ASP A 44 -21.53 -10.68 15.60
CA ASP A 44 -20.43 -10.01 16.28
C ASP A 44 -19.22 -9.92 15.34
N ILE A 45 -18.60 -8.74 15.29
CA ILE A 45 -17.45 -8.41 14.45
C ILE A 45 -16.31 -7.96 15.36
N TYR A 46 -15.15 -8.59 15.26
CA TYR A 46 -13.92 -8.15 15.92
C TYR A 46 -12.91 -7.70 14.88
N ILE A 47 -12.53 -6.42 14.90
CA ILE A 47 -11.54 -5.88 13.97
C ILE A 47 -10.15 -6.14 14.57
N ALA A 48 -9.47 -7.17 14.06
CA ALA A 48 -8.15 -7.57 14.54
C ALA A 48 -7.04 -6.70 13.96
N ASN A 49 -7.24 -6.14 12.77
CA ASN A 49 -6.31 -5.21 12.13
C ASN A 49 -7.04 -4.27 11.16
N PHE A 50 -6.57 -3.03 11.11
CA PHE A 50 -6.95 -2.04 10.12
C PHE A 50 -5.72 -1.20 9.81
N SER A 51 -5.17 -1.36 8.60
CA SER A 51 -3.97 -0.65 8.19
C SER A 51 -4.10 -0.09 6.79
N VAL A 52 -3.57 1.12 6.61
CA VAL A 52 -3.50 1.79 5.30
C VAL A 52 -2.04 2.14 5.02
N HIS A 53 -1.52 1.62 3.92
CA HIS A 53 -0.16 1.82 3.45
C HIS A 53 -0.16 2.89 2.36
N TYR A 54 0.42 4.05 2.67
CA TYR A 54 0.54 5.16 1.75
C TYR A 54 1.95 5.16 1.15
N GLN A 55 2.05 5.00 -0.16
CA GLN A 55 3.31 5.24 -0.84
C GLN A 55 3.64 6.74 -0.74
N VAL A 56 4.79 7.08 -0.15
CA VAL A 56 5.25 8.47 -0.03
C VAL A 56 6.60 8.70 -0.70
N TYR A 57 7.31 7.62 -1.01
CA TYR A 57 8.62 7.68 -1.62
C TYR A 57 8.92 6.40 -2.40
N ASN A 58 9.63 6.53 -3.52
CA ASN A 58 10.19 5.39 -4.23
C ASN A 58 11.56 5.74 -4.81
N TYR A 59 12.53 4.85 -4.59
CA TYR A 59 13.85 4.93 -5.22
C TYR A 59 14.11 3.66 -6.00
N ARG A 60 14.53 3.82 -7.25
CA ARG A 60 14.86 2.71 -8.15
C ARG A 60 16.24 2.89 -8.76
N LYS A 61 16.87 1.76 -9.12
CA LYS A 61 18.16 1.74 -9.79
C LYS A 61 18.18 0.74 -10.94
N ALA A 62 18.50 1.20 -12.15
CA ALA A 62 18.83 0.35 -13.28
C ALA A 62 20.34 0.40 -13.54
N SER A 63 20.94 -0.73 -13.91
CA SER A 63 22.36 -0.75 -14.30
C SER A 63 22.67 -1.84 -15.31
N THR A 64 23.70 -1.61 -16.11
CA THR A 64 24.28 -2.60 -17.04
C THR A 64 25.63 -3.08 -16.50
N LYS A 65 26.22 -4.10 -17.13
CA LYS A 65 27.62 -4.46 -16.89
C LYS A 65 28.47 -3.88 -18.01
N GLY A 66 29.62 -3.31 -17.65
CA GLY A 66 30.68 -3.05 -18.63
C GLY A 66 31.47 -4.33 -18.94
N GLY A 67 32.30 -4.29 -19.97
CA GLY A 67 33.15 -5.43 -20.37
C GLY A 67 33.42 -5.46 -21.88
N SER A 68 33.52 -6.67 -22.43
CA SER A 68 33.75 -6.86 -23.87
C SER A 68 32.55 -6.39 -24.69
N GLY A 69 32.81 -5.49 -25.63
CA GLY A 69 31.88 -4.98 -26.62
C GLY A 69 31.85 -5.86 -27.88
N MET A 70 31.15 -5.37 -28.91
CA MET A 70 31.10 -6.04 -30.21
C MET A 70 32.46 -5.90 -30.93
N MET A 71 32.79 -6.84 -31.82
CA MET A 71 34.01 -6.78 -32.65
C MET A 71 35.34 -6.69 -31.86
N GLY A 72 35.39 -7.24 -30.64
CA GLY A 72 36.60 -7.21 -29.81
C GLY A 72 36.82 -5.87 -29.07
N GLY A 73 35.86 -4.95 -29.14
CA GLY A 73 35.89 -3.68 -28.41
C GLY A 73 35.56 -3.80 -26.92
N VAL A 74 35.37 -2.65 -26.28
CA VAL A 74 34.94 -2.54 -24.88
C VAL A 74 33.73 -1.63 -24.73
N ILE A 75 32.90 -1.92 -23.74
CA ILE A 75 31.71 -1.13 -23.37
C ILE A 75 31.76 -0.77 -21.89
N GLY A 76 31.44 0.49 -21.59
CA GLY A 76 31.34 1.00 -20.23
C GLY A 76 30.07 0.54 -19.50
N LYS A 77 30.13 0.44 -18.17
CA LYS A 77 28.94 0.24 -17.33
C LYS A 77 28.04 1.48 -17.37
N THR A 78 26.73 1.28 -17.41
CA THR A 78 25.75 2.35 -17.18
C THR A 78 25.00 2.18 -15.85
N GLN A 79 24.55 3.28 -15.26
CA GLN A 79 23.72 3.28 -14.05
C GLN A 79 22.75 4.47 -14.05
N ALA A 80 21.45 4.19 -14.02
CA ALA A 80 20.39 5.19 -13.86
C ALA A 80 19.76 5.05 -12.46
N GLU A 81 19.58 6.16 -11.75
CA GLU A 81 18.92 6.21 -10.43
C GLU A 81 17.80 7.24 -10.45
N LEU A 82 16.61 6.85 -9.98
CA LEU A 82 15.45 7.73 -9.90
C LEU A 82 14.86 7.71 -8.49
N ALA A 83 14.74 8.90 -7.89
CA ALA A 83 14.00 9.11 -6.65
C ALA A 83 12.72 9.89 -6.94
N VAL A 84 11.58 9.42 -6.47
CA VAL A 84 10.33 10.17 -6.56
C VAL A 84 9.70 10.22 -5.17
N GLY A 85 9.34 11.41 -4.71
CA GLY A 85 8.60 11.61 -3.46
C GLY A 85 7.21 12.16 -3.71
N LEU A 86 6.30 11.94 -2.77
CA LEU A 86 5.01 12.59 -2.69
C LEU A 86 5.03 13.62 -1.55
N ASP A 87 4.74 14.87 -1.86
CA ASP A 87 4.61 15.95 -0.88
C ASP A 87 3.19 15.97 -0.32
N ILE A 88 2.99 15.25 0.79
CA ILE A 88 1.71 15.22 1.53
C ILE A 88 1.96 15.30 3.04
N PRO A 89 1.19 16.09 3.80
CA PRO A 89 1.34 16.16 5.25
C PRO A 89 1.01 14.82 5.93
N VAL A 90 1.84 14.45 6.91
CA VAL A 90 1.63 13.26 7.74
C VAL A 90 0.29 13.32 8.52
N ALA A 91 -0.14 14.52 8.92
CA ALA A 91 -1.45 14.72 9.54
C ALA A 91 -2.61 14.32 8.63
N THR A 92 -2.50 14.60 7.32
CA THR A 92 -3.51 14.21 6.33
C THR A 92 -3.60 12.69 6.20
N ILE A 93 -2.45 12.00 6.20
CA ILE A 93 -2.39 10.52 6.18
C ILE A 93 -3.12 9.92 7.38
N GLN A 94 -2.85 10.45 8.58
CA GLN A 94 -3.50 9.97 9.81
C GLN A 94 -5.00 10.23 9.77
N GLN A 95 -5.40 11.44 9.35
CA GLN A 95 -6.82 11.82 9.28
C GLN A 95 -7.61 10.92 8.33
N ILE A 96 -7.10 10.63 7.14
CA ILE A 96 -7.74 9.69 6.20
C ILE A 96 -7.96 8.33 6.87
N THR A 97 -6.98 7.85 7.62
CA THR A 97 -7.04 6.53 8.27
C THR A 97 -8.07 6.50 9.38
N ASP A 98 -8.11 7.53 10.22
CA ASP A 98 -9.07 7.69 11.30
C ASP A 98 -10.51 7.81 10.75
N ASP A 99 -10.71 8.66 9.74
CA ASP A 99 -12.01 8.87 9.10
C ASP A 99 -12.51 7.60 8.38
N ALA A 100 -11.62 6.89 7.68
CA ALA A 100 -11.94 5.61 7.05
C ALA A 100 -12.34 4.54 8.06
N TYR A 101 -11.63 4.43 9.20
CA TYR A 101 -11.96 3.47 10.24
C TYR A 101 -13.30 3.80 10.92
N ALA A 102 -13.54 5.07 11.25
CA ALA A 102 -14.80 5.52 11.83
C ALA A 102 -15.98 5.23 10.89
N GLN A 103 -15.82 5.52 9.59
CA GLN A 103 -16.83 5.24 8.57
C GLN A 103 -17.07 3.73 8.41
N PHE A 104 -16.02 2.92 8.44
CA PHE A 104 -16.11 1.46 8.37
C PHE A 104 -16.88 0.87 9.55
N VAL A 105 -16.57 1.30 10.78
CA VAL A 105 -17.29 0.88 11.99
C VAL A 105 -18.75 1.32 11.95
N SER A 106 -19.02 2.54 11.47
CA SER A 106 -20.37 3.06 11.29
C SER A 106 -21.17 2.21 10.29
N ASP A 107 -20.58 1.88 9.14
CA ASP A 107 -21.22 1.09 8.08
C ASP A 107 -21.53 -0.34 8.55
N LEU A 108 -20.62 -0.98 9.29
CA LEU A 108 -20.88 -2.27 9.93
C LEU A 108 -22.08 -2.21 10.88
N LYS A 109 -22.14 -1.20 11.75
CA LYS A 109 -23.25 -1.01 12.70
C LYS A 109 -24.57 -0.73 11.98
N ALA A 110 -24.55 0.13 10.96
CA ALA A 110 -25.72 0.44 10.13
C ALA A 110 -26.29 -0.80 9.42
N LYS A 111 -25.43 -1.76 9.08
CA LYS A 111 -25.79 -3.07 8.51
C LYS A 111 -26.19 -4.13 9.54
N GLY A 112 -26.29 -3.75 10.81
CA GLY A 112 -26.82 -4.58 11.89
C GLY A 112 -25.80 -5.53 12.53
N PHE A 113 -24.50 -5.28 12.35
CA PHE A 113 -23.45 -6.00 13.05
C PHE A 113 -23.16 -5.42 14.43
N ASN A 114 -22.74 -6.27 15.36
CA ASN A 114 -22.27 -5.85 16.68
C ASN A 114 -20.74 -5.74 16.64
N VAL A 115 -20.21 -4.53 16.46
CA VAL A 115 -18.75 -4.34 16.46
C VAL A 115 -18.24 -4.41 17.90
N LEU A 116 -17.48 -5.46 18.20
CA LEU A 116 -16.88 -5.69 19.51
C LEU A 116 -15.82 -4.62 19.80
N ASN A 117 -15.74 -4.19 21.05
CA ASN A 117 -14.64 -3.35 21.51
C ASN A 117 -13.32 -4.13 21.36
N GLY A 118 -12.22 -3.47 20.99
CA GLY A 118 -10.93 -4.14 20.84
C GLY A 118 -10.46 -4.84 22.12
N ASP A 119 -10.86 -4.36 23.31
CA ASP A 119 -10.58 -5.01 24.59
C ASP A 119 -11.35 -6.32 24.83
N ALA A 120 -12.35 -6.65 24.00
CA ALA A 120 -13.06 -7.94 24.07
C ALA A 120 -12.11 -9.14 23.93
N ALA A 121 -10.98 -8.96 23.24
CA ALA A 121 -10.00 -10.02 23.04
C ALA A 121 -8.90 -10.09 24.11
N LYS A 122 -8.91 -9.21 25.12
CA LYS A 122 -7.82 -9.10 26.11
C LYS A 122 -7.53 -10.40 26.86
N SER A 123 -8.57 -11.18 27.16
CA SER A 123 -8.49 -12.38 28.00
C SER A 123 -8.47 -13.69 27.23
N ILE A 124 -8.45 -13.64 25.90
CA ILE A 124 -8.45 -14.88 25.11
C ILE A 124 -7.06 -15.53 25.16
N ASP A 125 -7.02 -16.86 25.13
CA ASP A 125 -5.77 -17.60 25.24
C ASP A 125 -4.77 -17.24 24.13
N TYR A 126 -5.27 -16.92 22.94
CA TYR A 126 -4.44 -16.56 21.79
C TYR A 126 -3.57 -15.31 22.04
N TYR A 127 -4.09 -14.31 22.77
CA TYR A 127 -3.39 -13.04 22.99
C TYR A 127 -2.62 -12.97 24.32
N LYS A 128 -2.43 -14.08 25.05
CA LYS A 128 -1.72 -14.10 26.34
C LYS A 128 -0.32 -13.49 26.28
N ASP A 129 0.40 -13.73 25.20
CA ASP A 129 1.78 -13.24 25.00
C ASP A 129 1.83 -11.98 24.11
N TYR A 130 0.68 -11.36 23.83
CA TYR A 130 0.58 -10.17 23.01
C TYR A 130 0.46 -8.91 23.87
N GLN A 131 1.01 -7.82 23.36
CA GLN A 131 0.93 -6.50 23.95
C GLN A 131 -0.29 -5.77 23.39
N ARG A 132 -1.12 -5.22 24.29
CA ARG A 132 -2.21 -4.32 23.92
C ARG A 132 -1.65 -2.96 23.52
N HIS A 133 -2.05 -2.47 22.37
CA HIS A 133 -1.74 -1.13 21.87
C HIS A 133 -3.01 -0.37 21.53
N GLN A 134 -3.03 0.91 21.87
CA GLN A 134 -4.06 1.86 21.46
C GLN A 134 -3.35 3.11 20.94
N GLY A 135 -3.78 3.65 19.81
CA GLY A 135 -3.07 4.75 19.16
C GLY A 135 -1.69 4.32 18.66
N LEU A 136 -1.63 3.27 17.84
CA LEU A 136 -0.38 2.85 17.23
C LEU A 136 0.21 3.97 16.39
N GLU A 137 1.48 4.29 16.61
CA GLU A 137 2.20 5.24 15.79
C GLU A 137 2.31 4.74 14.34
N MET A 138 2.28 5.68 13.40
CA MET A 138 2.59 5.40 12.00
C MET A 138 3.97 4.74 11.85
N SER A 139 4.07 3.74 10.99
CA SER A 139 5.29 2.97 10.75
C SER A 139 5.80 3.17 9.32
N ALA A 140 7.04 3.60 9.19
CA ALA A 140 7.80 3.58 7.93
C ALA A 140 8.69 2.34 7.79
N SER A 141 8.58 1.41 8.74
CA SER A 141 9.44 0.21 8.83
C SER A 141 8.77 -1.03 8.24
N GLU A 142 7.44 -1.01 8.01
CA GLU A 142 6.70 -2.15 7.45
C GLU A 142 7.11 -2.46 6.00
N ALA A 143 7.26 -1.40 5.20
CA ALA A 143 7.75 -1.42 3.83
C ALA A 143 8.43 -0.08 3.52
N ALA A 144 9.67 -0.11 3.05
CA ALA A 144 10.38 1.12 2.71
C ALA A 144 9.66 1.87 1.58
N GLY A 145 9.63 3.20 1.64
CA GLY A 145 8.88 4.02 0.69
C GLY A 145 7.39 4.18 1.03
N PHE A 146 6.91 3.49 2.06
CA PHE A 146 5.55 3.59 2.57
C PHE A 146 5.52 4.19 3.96
N ILE A 147 4.41 4.85 4.27
CA ILE A 147 3.96 5.11 5.63
C ILE A 147 2.74 4.23 5.86
N THR A 148 2.81 3.36 6.86
CA THR A 148 1.66 2.59 7.32
C THR A 148 1.00 3.33 8.47
N ALA A 149 -0.26 3.69 8.30
CA ALA A 149 -1.07 4.32 9.32
C ALA A 149 -2.08 3.34 9.93
N TYR A 150 -2.40 3.59 11.19
CA TYR A 150 -3.37 2.83 11.98
C TYR A 150 -4.34 3.83 12.62
N PRO A 151 -5.60 3.46 12.83
CA PRO A 151 -6.57 4.32 13.48
C PRO A 151 -6.15 4.64 14.93
N THR A 152 -6.22 5.91 15.31
CA THR A 152 -5.75 6.39 16.62
C THR A 152 -6.57 5.89 17.80
N ASP A 153 -7.85 5.61 17.60
CA ASP A 153 -8.80 5.21 18.65
C ASP A 153 -8.99 3.70 18.77
N ALA A 154 -8.43 2.91 17.84
CA ALA A 154 -8.55 1.46 17.83
C ALA A 154 -7.55 0.78 18.79
N VAL A 155 -7.93 -0.41 19.24
CA VAL A 155 -7.11 -1.26 20.10
C VAL A 155 -6.70 -2.51 19.33
N PHE A 156 -5.40 -2.76 19.27
CA PHE A 156 -4.80 -3.92 18.59
C PHE A 156 -3.86 -4.68 19.54
N TYR A 157 -3.62 -5.96 19.22
CA TYR A 157 -2.72 -6.84 19.98
C TYR A 157 -1.55 -7.25 19.09
N ILE A 158 -0.31 -6.98 19.52
CA ILE A 158 0.92 -7.20 18.75
C ILE A 158 1.91 -8.00 19.61
N GLN A 159 2.66 -8.96 19.05
CA GLN A 159 3.68 -9.71 19.82
C GLN A 159 4.93 -8.88 20.16
N GLY A 160 5.03 -7.68 19.61
CA GLY A 160 6.13 -6.74 19.78
C GLY A 160 6.63 -6.23 18.44
N PHE A 161 7.82 -5.63 18.44
CA PHE A 161 8.48 -5.10 17.25
C PHE A 161 9.86 -5.74 17.09
N ASP A 162 10.31 -5.84 15.84
CA ASP A 162 11.69 -6.21 15.55
C ASP A 162 12.63 -5.00 15.73
N LYS A 163 13.94 -5.24 15.55
CA LYS A 163 14.94 -4.17 15.71
C LYS A 163 14.80 -3.06 14.67
N SER A 164 14.09 -3.34 13.57
CA SER A 164 13.85 -2.41 12.47
C SER A 164 12.65 -1.50 12.74
N GLY A 165 11.88 -1.78 13.80
CA GLY A 165 10.60 -1.11 14.11
C GLY A 165 9.42 -1.72 13.37
N LYS A 166 9.62 -2.83 12.66
CA LYS A 166 8.55 -3.58 11.99
C LYS A 166 7.79 -4.39 13.04
N LYS A 167 6.46 -4.45 12.92
CA LYS A 167 5.66 -5.30 13.80
C LYS A 167 6.10 -6.75 13.68
N LYS A 168 6.39 -7.37 14.83
CA LYS A 168 6.38 -8.82 14.97
C LYS A 168 4.93 -9.20 15.14
N ASP A 169 4.20 -9.20 14.05
CA ASP A 169 2.87 -9.74 14.10
C ASP A 169 3.02 -11.27 14.06
N GLY A 170 2.44 -11.93 15.06
CA GLY A 170 2.03 -13.32 14.91
C GLY A 170 0.89 -13.46 13.90
N ILE A 171 0.70 -12.49 13.00
CA ILE A 171 -0.26 -12.35 11.91
C ILE A 171 0.47 -11.49 10.85
N GLY A 172 1.66 -11.94 10.44
CA GLY A 172 2.67 -11.14 9.76
C GLY A 172 2.27 -10.63 8.38
N LEU A 173 2.07 -9.31 8.25
CA LEU A 173 2.15 -8.59 6.98
C LEU A 173 3.60 -8.66 6.46
N GLY A 174 3.92 -9.68 5.66
CA GLY A 174 5.21 -9.72 4.98
C GLY A 174 5.61 -11.01 4.26
N THR A 175 4.93 -12.13 4.49
CA THR A 175 5.08 -13.32 3.63
C THR A 175 3.77 -14.08 3.63
N PHE A 176 3.01 -13.93 2.56
CA PHE A 176 1.80 -14.69 2.24
C PHE A 176 2.03 -16.20 2.36
N GLN A 177 1.78 -16.76 3.53
CA GLN A 177 1.39 -18.15 3.67
C GLN A 177 -0.03 -18.17 4.22
N TRP A 178 -0.98 -18.10 3.28
CA TRP A 178 -2.44 -18.07 3.48
C TRP A 178 -2.95 -19.11 4.50
N LYS A 179 -2.27 -20.27 4.62
CA LYS A 179 -2.60 -21.28 5.62
C LYS A 179 -2.38 -20.83 7.07
N SER A 180 -1.33 -20.07 7.35
CA SER A 180 -0.97 -19.71 8.73
C SER A 180 -1.77 -18.54 9.30
N GLU A 181 -2.31 -17.64 8.47
CA GLU A 181 -3.15 -16.51 8.92
C GLU A 181 -4.59 -16.96 9.18
N VAL A 182 -5.13 -17.77 8.27
CA VAL A 182 -6.50 -18.31 8.38
C VAL A 182 -6.62 -19.27 9.57
N GLU A 183 -5.56 -20.00 9.92
CA GLU A 183 -5.46 -20.85 11.13
C GLU A 183 -5.34 -20.09 12.46
N ARG A 184 -5.13 -18.77 12.40
CA ARG A 184 -5.09 -17.90 13.58
C ARG A 184 -6.42 -17.18 13.78
N PHE A 185 -7.03 -16.65 12.72
CA PHE A 185 -8.31 -15.95 12.82
C PHE A 185 -9.50 -16.84 13.20
N ASN A 186 -9.57 -18.07 12.68
CA ASN A 186 -10.52 -19.09 13.16
C ASN A 186 -10.36 -19.39 14.67
N THR A 187 -9.13 -19.41 15.21
CA THR A 187 -8.83 -19.68 16.62
C THR A 187 -9.30 -18.52 17.48
N ILE A 188 -8.96 -17.28 17.10
CA ILE A 188 -9.46 -16.05 17.75
C ILE A 188 -10.99 -16.04 17.73
N SER A 189 -11.60 -16.31 16.56
CA SER A 189 -13.05 -16.37 16.40
C SER A 189 -13.70 -17.36 17.36
N SER A 190 -13.17 -18.59 17.46
CA SER A 190 -13.71 -19.62 18.37
C SER A 190 -13.62 -19.24 19.86
N GLN A 191 -12.67 -18.37 20.23
CA GLN A 191 -12.53 -17.85 21.60
C GLN A 191 -13.38 -16.59 21.85
N LEU A 192 -13.94 -16.01 20.78
CA LEU A 192 -14.84 -14.85 20.80
C LEU A 192 -16.25 -15.24 20.34
N ASN A 193 -16.74 -16.41 20.75
CA ASN A 193 -18.09 -16.91 20.44
C ASN A 193 -18.43 -16.90 18.93
N ASP A 194 -17.47 -17.35 18.11
CA ASP A 194 -17.55 -17.39 16.66
C ASP A 194 -17.81 -16.02 16.00
N ALA A 195 -17.41 -14.92 16.66
CA ALA A 195 -17.40 -13.58 16.07
C ALA A 195 -16.56 -13.57 14.79
N ALA A 196 -17.03 -12.85 13.77
CA ALA A 196 -16.28 -12.68 12.54
C ALA A 196 -15.07 -11.76 12.79
N ILE A 197 -13.89 -12.31 12.57
CA ILE A 197 -12.62 -11.59 12.68
C ILE A 197 -12.36 -10.86 11.37
N VAL A 198 -12.13 -9.56 11.48
CA VAL A 198 -11.90 -8.66 10.36
C VAL A 198 -10.44 -8.21 10.32
N ASP A 199 -9.86 -8.29 9.13
CA ASP A 199 -8.54 -7.78 8.82
C ASP A 199 -8.61 -6.93 7.54
N VAL A 200 -8.26 -5.65 7.65
CA VAL A 200 -8.27 -4.68 6.56
C VAL A 200 -6.84 -4.22 6.29
N ASN A 201 -6.38 -4.40 5.05
CA ASN A 201 -5.09 -3.91 4.57
C ASN A 201 -5.30 -3.20 3.24
N LEU A 202 -4.97 -1.92 3.16
CA LEU A 202 -5.23 -1.09 1.99
C LEU A 202 -3.93 -0.45 1.50
N TYR A 203 -3.72 -0.39 0.18
CA TYR A 203 -2.51 0.18 -0.41
C TYR A 203 -2.87 1.33 -1.34
N VAL A 204 -2.42 2.54 -0.97
CA VAL A 204 -2.57 3.76 -1.76
C VAL A 204 -1.24 4.04 -2.43
N LEU A 205 -1.19 3.90 -3.75
CA LEU A 205 0.01 4.07 -4.55
C LEU A 205 -0.15 5.30 -5.45
N TYR A 206 0.92 6.06 -5.65
CA TYR A 206 0.93 7.20 -6.58
C TYR A 206 1.80 6.95 -7.81
N MET A 207 2.46 5.78 -7.88
CA MET A 207 3.48 5.52 -8.87
C MET A 207 3.41 4.09 -9.39
N SER A 208 3.43 3.97 -10.72
CA SER A 208 3.82 2.76 -11.43
C SER A 208 5.13 3.04 -12.18
N GLY A 209 5.85 2.01 -12.63
CA GLY A 209 7.08 2.28 -13.36
C GLY A 209 7.68 1.07 -14.07
N LYS A 210 8.39 1.36 -15.15
CA LYS A 210 9.13 0.40 -15.97
C LYS A 210 10.63 0.65 -15.84
N GLU A 211 11.39 -0.43 -15.76
CA GLU A 211 12.84 -0.40 -15.67
C GLU A 211 13.45 -1.08 -16.90
N ILE A 212 14.51 -0.50 -17.45
CA ILE A 212 15.28 -1.08 -18.56
C ILE A 212 16.76 -1.10 -18.16
N GLY A 213 17.33 -2.30 -18.10
CA GLY A 213 18.74 -2.55 -17.80
C GLY A 213 19.06 -4.04 -17.91
N GLY A 214 20.31 -4.41 -18.14
CA GLY A 214 20.71 -5.80 -18.29
C GLY A 214 22.15 -6.01 -18.77
N LYS A 215 22.57 -7.27 -18.94
CA LYS A 215 23.94 -7.62 -19.37
C LYS A 215 24.28 -7.18 -20.80
N PHE A 216 23.26 -6.96 -21.64
CA PHE A 216 23.40 -6.67 -23.08
C PHE A 216 22.73 -5.37 -23.50
N SER A 217 22.12 -4.61 -22.58
CA SER A 217 21.60 -3.29 -22.93
C SER A 217 22.74 -2.29 -22.88
N GLY A 218 22.91 -1.53 -23.96
CA GLY A 218 23.79 -0.37 -24.03
C GLY A 218 23.30 0.84 -23.25
N ARG A 219 22.23 0.66 -22.48
CA ARG A 219 21.43 1.72 -21.87
C ARG A 219 20.93 1.24 -20.52
N SER A 220 20.96 2.14 -19.55
CA SER A 220 20.13 2.06 -18.35
C SER A 220 19.05 3.14 -18.43
N SER A 221 17.80 2.78 -18.17
CA SER A 221 16.69 3.72 -18.14
C SER A 221 15.68 3.32 -17.07
N LEU A 222 15.15 4.33 -16.38
CA LEU A 222 14.05 4.22 -15.43
C LEU A 222 12.95 5.15 -15.89
N THR A 223 11.72 4.66 -15.90
CA THR A 223 10.51 5.45 -16.13
C THR A 223 9.54 5.24 -14.98
N ALA A 224 9.15 6.33 -14.34
CA ALA A 224 8.05 6.37 -13.39
C ALA A 224 6.88 7.11 -14.03
N ASN A 225 5.69 6.51 -13.97
CA ASN A 225 4.43 7.18 -14.30
C ASN A 225 3.69 7.44 -13.00
N THR A 226 3.23 8.68 -12.80
CA THR A 226 2.43 9.03 -11.62
C THR A 226 0.96 8.86 -11.93
N ASN A 227 0.26 8.12 -11.06
CA ASN A 227 -1.20 8.03 -11.01
C ASN A 227 -1.59 7.55 -9.60
N LEU A 228 -2.58 8.19 -8.99
CA LEU A 228 -3.03 7.81 -7.65
C LEU A 228 -4.08 6.69 -7.74
N ILE A 229 -3.83 5.59 -7.05
CA ILE A 229 -4.67 4.40 -7.09
C ILE A 229 -4.86 3.80 -5.69
N LEU A 230 -5.99 3.13 -5.51
CA LEU A 230 -6.11 2.04 -4.54
C LEU A 230 -5.74 0.72 -5.25
N ALA A 231 -4.68 0.07 -4.79
CA ALA A 231 -4.02 -1.02 -5.51
C ALA A 231 -4.84 -2.32 -5.47
N ALA A 232 -4.95 -2.98 -6.62
CA ALA A 232 -5.64 -4.24 -6.75
C ALA A 232 -4.77 -5.47 -6.57
N ASP A 233 -3.55 -5.42 -7.08
CA ASP A 233 -2.44 -6.36 -6.88
C ASP A 233 -1.23 -5.79 -7.64
N GLU A 234 -0.38 -5.02 -6.94
CA GLU A 234 0.74 -4.31 -7.55
C GLU A 234 2.07 -4.74 -6.91
N GLY A 235 3.03 -5.14 -7.75
CA GLY A 235 4.37 -5.48 -7.31
C GLY A 235 5.26 -4.25 -7.26
N MET A 236 5.55 -3.73 -6.06
CA MET A 236 6.36 -2.53 -5.88
C MET A 236 7.78 -2.85 -5.43
N LYS A 237 8.75 -2.54 -6.28
CA LYS A 237 10.17 -2.56 -5.88
C LYS A 237 10.47 -1.38 -4.97
N THR A 238 11.01 -1.68 -3.80
CA THR A 238 11.51 -0.71 -2.84
C THR A 238 12.85 -1.13 -2.25
N ARG A 239 13.61 -0.19 -1.72
CA ARG A 239 14.89 -0.48 -1.07
C ARG A 239 14.74 -0.53 0.43
N VAL A 240 15.07 -1.67 1.02
CA VAL A 240 14.99 -1.87 2.47
C VAL A 240 16.40 -1.98 3.04
N ALA A 241 16.66 -1.26 4.14
CA ALA A 241 17.85 -1.47 4.95
C ALA A 241 17.75 -2.80 5.68
N THR A 242 18.75 -3.67 5.54
CA THR A 242 18.82 -4.91 6.32
C THR A 242 19.86 -4.77 7.44
N ASN A 243 19.56 -5.28 8.63
CA ASN A 243 20.49 -5.35 9.77
C ASN A 243 21.16 -4.01 10.15
N THR A 244 20.47 -2.89 9.97
CA THR A 244 21.00 -1.54 10.25
C THR A 244 20.19 -0.88 11.36
N ASP A 245 20.81 0.06 12.10
CA ASP A 245 20.10 0.92 13.05
C ASP A 245 19.03 1.76 12.31
N ASN A 246 17.77 1.49 12.62
CA ASN A 246 16.60 2.14 12.03
C ASN A 246 16.09 3.33 12.86
N SER A 247 16.89 3.85 13.80
CA SER A 247 16.57 5.08 14.53
C SER A 247 16.38 6.28 13.60
N LYS A 248 17.07 6.31 12.45
CA LYS A 248 16.98 7.38 11.45
C LYS A 248 15.91 7.10 10.39
N TRP A 249 15.06 8.10 10.14
CA TRP A 249 14.04 8.07 9.08
C TRP A 249 14.59 7.71 7.69
N SER A 250 15.75 8.26 7.32
CA SER A 250 16.42 7.95 6.05
C SER A 250 16.83 6.49 5.91
N ASN A 251 17.08 5.79 7.02
CA ASN A 251 17.41 4.37 7.02
C ASN A 251 16.14 3.51 6.87
N LYS A 252 15.03 3.91 7.51
CA LYS A 252 13.71 3.28 7.34
C LYS A 252 13.24 3.32 5.88
N LEU A 253 13.53 4.43 5.18
CA LEU A 253 13.28 4.59 3.75
C LEU A 253 14.36 3.96 2.83
N GLY A 254 15.39 3.32 3.40
CA GLY A 254 16.45 2.66 2.62
C GLY A 254 17.35 3.59 1.79
N LEU A 255 17.43 4.88 2.15
CA LEU A 255 18.15 5.91 1.39
C LEU A 255 19.65 5.88 1.64
N THR A 256 20.03 5.84 2.91
CA THR A 256 21.41 6.08 3.36
C THR A 256 22.02 4.90 4.12
N ALA A 257 21.22 3.85 4.37
CA ALA A 257 21.68 2.68 5.09
C ALA A 257 22.62 1.82 4.22
N PRO A 258 23.79 1.40 4.76
CA PRO A 258 24.60 0.37 4.13
C PRO A 258 23.84 -0.97 4.08
N GLY A 259 24.15 -1.82 3.10
CA GLY A 259 23.50 -3.14 2.97
C GLY A 259 22.01 -3.07 2.59
N THR A 260 21.59 -2.00 1.91
CA THR A 260 20.23 -1.90 1.34
C THR A 260 20.08 -2.84 0.16
N LYS A 261 18.95 -3.56 0.13
CA LYS A 261 18.57 -4.45 -0.96
C LYS A 261 17.24 -4.01 -1.55
N GLU A 262 17.07 -4.22 -2.85
CA GLU A 262 15.75 -4.12 -3.46
C GLU A 262 14.91 -5.31 -3.01
N VAL A 263 13.69 -5.03 -2.59
CA VAL A 263 12.69 -6.00 -2.16
C VAL A 263 11.43 -5.70 -2.96
N LEU A 264 10.77 -6.75 -3.44
CA LEU A 264 9.44 -6.65 -4.00
C LEU A 264 8.43 -6.67 -2.83
N VAL A 265 7.58 -5.66 -2.78
CA VAL A 265 6.44 -5.58 -1.87
C VAL A 265 5.19 -5.80 -2.69
N ASP A 266 4.43 -6.82 -2.34
CA ASP A 266 3.13 -7.10 -2.96
C ASP A 266 2.08 -6.18 -2.30
N CYS A 267 1.54 -5.25 -3.08
CA CYS A 267 0.58 -4.26 -2.64
C CYS A 267 -0.82 -4.66 -3.11
N GLU A 268 -1.57 -5.35 -2.24
CA GLU A 268 -2.93 -5.80 -2.52
C GLU A 268 -3.91 -5.24 -1.49
N SER A 269 -4.89 -4.45 -1.92
CA SER A 269 -5.95 -3.95 -1.03
C SER A 269 -6.99 -5.04 -0.78
N LYS A 270 -7.18 -5.42 0.48
CA LYS A 270 -8.07 -6.49 0.91
C LYS A 270 -8.84 -6.18 2.18
N ILE A 271 -10.01 -6.79 2.28
CA ILE A 271 -10.75 -6.97 3.52
C ILE A 271 -11.09 -8.45 3.70
N HIS A 272 -10.66 -9.03 4.82
CA HIS A 272 -10.91 -10.42 5.17
C HIS A 272 -11.92 -10.49 6.30
N PHE A 273 -12.87 -11.42 6.19
CA PHE A 273 -13.75 -11.84 7.26
C PHE A 273 -13.56 -13.35 7.46
N VAL A 274 -13.24 -13.76 8.68
CA VAL A 274 -13.04 -15.17 9.04
C VAL A 274 -13.83 -15.48 10.31
N ALA A 275 -14.64 -16.53 10.29
CA ALA A 275 -15.42 -16.93 11.46
C ALA A 275 -15.30 -18.42 11.77
N GLY A 276 -15.32 -18.73 13.06
CA GLY A 276 -15.33 -20.04 13.69
C GLY A 276 -14.20 -20.98 13.32
N LYS A 277 -14.16 -22.14 13.99
CA LYS A 277 -13.17 -23.19 13.77
C LYS A 277 -13.84 -24.57 13.70
N ASN A 278 -13.62 -25.30 12.61
CA ASN A 278 -14.08 -26.69 12.48
C ASN A 278 -13.38 -27.59 13.50
N LYS A 279 -14.16 -28.42 14.21
CA LYS A 279 -13.65 -29.38 15.21
C LYS A 279 -12.67 -30.39 14.60
N ILE A 280 -12.92 -30.81 13.37
CA ILE A 280 -12.06 -31.75 12.63
C ILE A 280 -11.27 -30.93 11.60
N GLY A 281 -9.95 -31.05 11.64
CA GLY A 281 -9.04 -30.39 10.68
C GLY A 281 -8.85 -28.89 10.88
N GLY A 282 -9.51 -28.26 11.86
CA GLY A 282 -9.20 -26.90 12.32
C GLY A 282 -9.51 -25.78 11.32
N SER A 283 -10.01 -26.03 10.12
CA SER A 283 -10.26 -24.97 9.13
C SER A 283 -11.41 -24.02 9.55
N PRO A 284 -11.48 -22.77 9.05
CA PRO A 284 -12.51 -21.79 9.46
C PRO A 284 -13.94 -22.26 9.16
N LEU A 285 -14.95 -21.82 9.92
CA LEU A 285 -16.36 -22.08 9.60
C LEU A 285 -16.90 -21.19 8.47
N GLY A 286 -16.35 -19.97 8.33
CA GLY A 286 -16.73 -18.91 7.40
C GLY A 286 -15.50 -18.16 6.87
N THR A 287 -15.43 -17.90 5.56
CA THR A 287 -14.39 -17.06 4.94
C THR A 287 -14.97 -16.20 3.84
N TYR A 288 -14.63 -14.91 3.86
CA TYR A 288 -14.90 -13.96 2.79
C TYR A 288 -13.70 -13.04 2.63
N VAL A 289 -13.20 -12.92 1.40
CA VAL A 289 -12.13 -12.00 1.04
C VAL A 289 -12.67 -11.06 -0.02
N GLY A 290 -12.77 -9.78 0.32
CA GLY A 290 -13.02 -8.70 -0.63
C GLY A 290 -11.71 -8.12 -1.14
N ALA A 291 -11.60 -7.91 -2.45
CA ALA A 291 -10.41 -7.35 -3.10
C ALA A 291 -10.81 -6.66 -4.42
N LEU A 292 -9.84 -6.08 -5.11
CA LEU A 292 -10.05 -5.48 -6.43
C LEU A 292 -9.55 -6.40 -7.56
N LYS A 293 -10.27 -6.40 -8.69
CA LYS A 293 -9.86 -7.08 -9.94
C LYS A 293 -8.90 -6.22 -10.76
N LYS A 294 -9.03 -4.90 -10.66
CA LYS A 294 -8.20 -3.87 -11.32
C LYS A 294 -8.04 -2.71 -10.37
N ASN A 295 -6.94 -1.97 -10.51
CA ASN A 295 -6.69 -0.78 -9.70
C ASN A 295 -7.86 0.19 -9.80
N LEU A 296 -8.21 0.78 -8.67
CA LEU A 296 -9.20 1.84 -8.61
C LEU A 296 -8.45 3.17 -8.71
N GLU A 297 -8.57 3.84 -9.85
CA GLU A 297 -7.94 5.15 -10.08
C GLU A 297 -8.65 6.25 -9.29
N ILE A 298 -7.86 7.19 -8.77
CA ILE A 298 -8.31 8.34 -7.98
C ILE A 298 -7.96 9.59 -8.78
N GLU A 299 -8.86 10.01 -9.65
CA GLU A 299 -8.58 11.01 -10.68
C GLU A 299 -8.49 12.43 -10.10
N GLY A 300 -7.71 13.29 -10.76
CA GLY A 300 -7.63 14.72 -10.45
C GLY A 300 -6.96 15.08 -9.12
N VAL A 301 -6.26 14.14 -8.47
CA VAL A 301 -5.55 14.36 -7.20
C VAL A 301 -4.12 14.85 -7.42
N ILE A 302 -3.39 14.11 -8.26
CA ILE A 302 -1.99 14.35 -8.62
C ILE A 302 -1.90 14.49 -10.13
N ALA A 303 -0.86 15.17 -10.61
CA ALA A 303 -0.59 15.23 -12.05
C ALA A 303 -0.12 13.87 -12.56
N GLU A 304 -0.64 13.47 -13.72
CA GLU A 304 -0.09 12.34 -14.48
C GLU A 304 1.15 12.80 -15.25
N GLU A 305 2.30 12.32 -14.83
CA GLU A 305 3.59 12.72 -15.36
C GLU A 305 4.45 11.48 -15.61
N LYS A 306 5.21 11.54 -16.71
CA LYS A 306 6.24 10.55 -17.02
C LYS A 306 7.60 11.13 -16.62
N ILE A 307 8.18 10.60 -15.56
CA ILE A 307 9.52 10.96 -15.10
C ILE A 307 10.50 9.90 -15.60
N GLN A 308 11.52 10.33 -16.33
CA GLN A 308 12.47 9.42 -16.96
C GLN A 308 13.92 9.88 -16.72
N THR A 309 14.75 8.93 -16.31
CA THR A 309 16.21 9.11 -16.27
C THR A 309 16.86 8.00 -17.09
N GLU A 310 17.78 8.38 -17.97
CA GLU A 310 18.44 7.45 -18.85
C GLU A 310 19.89 7.82 -19.09
N VAL A 311 20.70 6.79 -19.38
CA VAL A 311 22.10 6.95 -19.72
C VAL A 311 22.53 5.84 -20.66
N ASP A 312 23.17 6.24 -21.76
CA ASP A 312 23.78 5.35 -22.74
C ASP A 312 25.24 5.05 -22.39
N ALA A 313 25.66 3.84 -22.71
CA ALA A 313 27.01 3.36 -22.49
C ALA A 313 28.00 4.08 -23.40
N ASP A 314 29.22 4.19 -22.92
CA ASP A 314 30.35 4.53 -23.79
C ASP A 314 30.84 3.28 -24.51
N TYR A 315 31.21 3.43 -25.78
CA TYR A 315 31.67 2.34 -26.63
C TYR A 315 32.99 2.68 -27.27
N ASP A 316 33.93 1.74 -27.18
CA ASP A 316 35.13 1.76 -28.00
C ASP A 316 35.25 0.43 -28.75
N ASN A 317 34.74 0.46 -29.99
CA ASN A 317 34.79 -0.69 -30.89
C ASN A 317 36.02 -0.69 -31.79
N TRP A 318 36.76 0.42 -31.86
CA TRP A 318 37.82 0.61 -32.85
C TRP A 318 39.21 0.59 -32.23
N GLY A 319 39.32 0.96 -30.95
CA GLY A 319 40.58 1.09 -30.24
C GLY A 319 41.46 2.22 -30.80
N THR A 320 42.43 2.63 -30.01
CA THR A 320 43.47 3.58 -30.40
C THR A 320 44.78 2.84 -30.58
N GLU A 321 45.42 2.95 -31.74
CA GLU A 321 46.75 2.38 -31.98
C GLU A 321 47.80 3.11 -31.15
N THR A 322 48.65 2.35 -30.45
CA THR A 322 49.77 2.87 -29.67
C THR A 322 51.06 2.15 -30.03
N ALA A 323 52.21 2.66 -29.57
CA ALA A 323 53.50 2.00 -29.72
C ALA A 323 53.56 0.58 -29.09
N PHE A 324 52.59 0.22 -28.24
CA PHE A 324 52.51 -1.04 -27.52
C PHE A 324 51.33 -1.92 -27.97
N GLY A 325 50.68 -1.56 -29.09
CA GLY A 325 49.49 -2.24 -29.61
C GLY A 325 48.21 -1.40 -29.47
N ARG A 326 47.08 -1.98 -29.88
CA ARG A 326 45.78 -1.32 -29.88
C ARG A 326 45.16 -1.32 -28.47
N LEU A 327 44.92 -0.13 -27.93
CA LEU A 327 44.28 0.08 -26.63
C LEU A 327 42.79 0.35 -26.82
N TYR A 328 41.96 -0.31 -26.02
CA TYR A 328 40.52 -0.08 -25.98
C TYR A 328 40.13 0.55 -24.65
N SER A 329 39.30 1.60 -24.68
CA SER A 329 38.85 2.31 -23.47
C SER A 329 37.41 2.77 -23.60
N ALA A 330 36.56 2.40 -22.64
CA ALA A 330 35.21 2.91 -22.52
C ALA A 330 34.94 3.35 -21.08
N GLU A 331 34.30 4.50 -20.91
CA GLU A 331 33.99 5.07 -19.61
C GLU A 331 32.68 4.53 -19.03
N ASN A 332 32.65 4.35 -17.71
CA ASN A 332 31.41 4.09 -17.00
C ASN A 332 30.60 5.39 -16.89
N ARG A 333 29.30 5.33 -17.18
CA ARG A 333 28.40 6.49 -17.13
C ARG A 333 27.26 6.29 -16.15
N SER A 334 26.81 7.39 -15.54
CA SER A 334 25.64 7.36 -14.66
C SER A 334 24.78 8.61 -14.78
N ALA A 335 23.47 8.43 -14.67
CA ALA A 335 22.49 9.51 -14.53
C ALA A 335 21.71 9.33 -13.23
N LYS A 336 21.40 10.45 -12.57
CA LYS A 336 20.58 10.48 -11.37
C LYS A 336 19.55 11.58 -11.50
N ASP A 337 18.32 11.29 -11.13
CA ASP A 337 17.25 12.28 -11.14
C ASP A 337 16.34 12.14 -9.91
N ALA A 338 15.67 13.23 -9.56
CA ALA A 338 14.75 13.30 -8.44
C ALA A 338 13.53 14.16 -8.77
N ALA A 339 12.34 13.67 -8.45
CA ALA A 339 11.09 14.40 -8.61
C ALA A 339 10.29 14.44 -7.30
N LEU A 340 9.61 15.55 -7.06
CA LEU A 340 8.69 15.71 -5.94
C LEU A 340 7.31 16.01 -6.50
N ILE A 341 6.39 15.06 -6.33
CA ILE A 341 5.00 15.19 -6.77
C ILE A 341 4.25 15.98 -5.71
N LYS A 342 3.70 17.12 -6.10
CA LYS A 342 2.88 17.95 -5.22
C LYS A 342 1.44 17.48 -5.27
N ALA A 343 0.85 17.20 -4.11
CA ALA A 343 -0.56 16.90 -3.97
C ALA A 343 -1.24 18.03 -3.20
N ASP A 344 -2.43 18.45 -3.64
CA ASP A 344 -3.30 19.26 -2.80
C ASP A 344 -3.84 18.39 -1.67
N ALA A 345 -3.56 18.76 -0.42
CA ALA A 345 -3.89 17.92 0.73
C ALA A 345 -5.40 17.65 0.86
N GLY A 346 -6.25 18.62 0.54
CA GLY A 346 -7.71 18.47 0.60
C GLY A 346 -8.24 17.55 -0.49
N LYS A 347 -7.75 17.69 -1.73
CA LYS A 347 -8.09 16.76 -2.83
C LYS A 347 -7.55 15.37 -2.56
N TYR A 348 -6.35 15.26 -2.01
CA TYR A 348 -5.75 13.96 -1.68
C TYR A 348 -6.59 13.24 -0.63
N GLN A 349 -6.91 13.93 0.46
CA GLN A 349 -7.78 13.40 1.51
C GLN A 349 -9.12 12.91 0.94
N LYS A 350 -9.86 13.80 0.28
CA LYS A 350 -11.19 13.48 -0.24
C LYS A 350 -11.16 12.31 -1.24
N GLY A 351 -10.20 12.29 -2.15
CA GLY A 351 -10.10 11.25 -3.18
C GLY A 351 -9.79 9.88 -2.59
N VAL A 352 -8.84 9.83 -1.66
CA VAL A 352 -8.44 8.59 -0.99
C VAL A 352 -9.56 8.09 -0.06
N GLU A 353 -10.19 8.97 0.72
CA GLU A 353 -11.35 8.61 1.55
C GLU A 353 -12.50 8.05 0.71
N GLN A 354 -12.79 8.65 -0.44
CA GLN A 354 -13.82 8.18 -1.36
C GLN A 354 -13.47 6.78 -1.88
N ALA A 355 -12.23 6.56 -2.34
CA ALA A 355 -11.79 5.26 -2.84
C ALA A 355 -11.88 4.15 -1.77
N ILE A 356 -11.38 4.43 -0.56
CA ILE A 356 -11.41 3.50 0.58
C ILE A 356 -12.86 3.22 0.99
N THR A 357 -13.70 4.25 1.10
CA THR A 357 -15.10 4.11 1.49
C THR A 357 -15.88 3.29 0.46
N THR A 358 -15.70 3.56 -0.84
CA THR A 358 -16.31 2.78 -1.92
C THR A 358 -15.92 1.30 -1.82
N PHE A 359 -14.63 1.01 -1.64
CA PHE A 359 -14.12 -0.35 -1.50
C PHE A 359 -14.71 -1.07 -0.28
N LEU A 360 -14.56 -0.49 0.92
CA LEU A 360 -15.01 -1.11 2.17
C LEU A 360 -16.53 -1.27 2.20
N SER A 361 -17.28 -0.21 1.85
CA SER A 361 -18.75 -0.24 1.93
C SER A 361 -19.34 -1.29 0.98
N HIS A 362 -18.76 -1.45 -0.21
CA HIS A 362 -19.16 -2.50 -1.15
C HIS A 362 -18.97 -3.89 -0.52
N HIS A 363 -17.77 -4.19 0.01
CA HIS A 363 -17.48 -5.50 0.55
C HIS A 363 -18.25 -5.82 1.84
N VAL A 364 -18.52 -4.82 2.69
CA VAL A 364 -19.41 -5.01 3.84
C VAL A 364 -20.85 -5.31 3.39
N SER A 365 -21.35 -4.64 2.34
CA SER A 365 -22.69 -4.91 1.78
C SER A 365 -22.79 -6.32 1.20
N GLU A 366 -21.78 -6.73 0.42
CA GLU A 366 -21.71 -8.07 -0.16
C GLU A 366 -21.65 -9.14 0.92
N PHE A 367 -20.80 -8.92 1.94
CA PHE A 367 -20.69 -9.80 3.10
C PHE A 367 -22.03 -9.95 3.84
N GLN A 368 -22.69 -8.83 4.16
CA GLN A 368 -23.98 -8.86 4.85
C GLN A 368 -25.06 -9.60 4.02
N THR A 369 -25.18 -9.25 2.74
CA THR A 369 -26.25 -9.75 1.87
C THR A 369 -26.11 -11.24 1.58
N LYS A 370 -24.89 -11.77 1.57
CA LYS A 370 -24.61 -13.17 1.21
C LYS A 370 -24.61 -14.11 2.41
N PHE A 371 -24.30 -13.63 3.62
CA PHE A 371 -24.05 -14.51 4.77
C PHE A 371 -25.00 -14.33 5.96
N PHE A 372 -25.79 -13.25 6.03
CA PHE A 372 -26.63 -12.94 7.22
C PHE A 372 -28.09 -12.55 6.91
N LYS A 373 -28.63 -13.03 5.78
CA LYS A 373 -30.04 -12.86 5.44
C LYS A 373 -30.97 -13.58 6.40
#